data_AF-A0AAE3XX89-F1
#
_entry.id   AF-A0AAE3XX89-F1
#
_cell.length_a   1.000
_cell.length_b   1.000
_cell.length_c   1.000
_cell.angle_alpha   90.00
_cell.angle_beta   90.00
_cell.angle_gamma   90.00
#
_symmetry.space_group_name_H-M   'P 1'
#
loop_
_entity.id
_entity.type
_entity.pdbx_description
1 polymer ?
#
loop_
_entity_poly.entity_id
_entity_poly.type
_entity_poly.pdbx_seq_one_letter_code
_entity_poly.pdbx_strand_id
1 'polypeptide(L)'
;MTTNTLPRRTLLGLALLPAVLAVRPVRAQAAASMQLFKLVSPRDEVIVGADAAQLGSGSNPAVERLAAQLAAKGQLTLWQYASHKDAGGALVQAPLRQIVVFRNELLRIEPYATPLAIQPPK
;
A
#
# COMPACT_ATOMS: atom_id res chain seq x y z
N MET A 1 66.06 -10.33 54.82
CA MET A 1 66.86 -9.72 53.74
C MET A 1 66.00 -9.72 52.48
N THR A 2 65.66 -8.51 51.98
CA THR A 2 65.44 -8.13 50.56
C THR A 2 64.53 -9.02 49.67
N THR A 3 63.26 -8.67 49.42
CA THR A 3 62.67 -7.79 48.35
C THR A 3 62.57 -8.37 46.93
N ASN A 4 61.42 -8.11 46.28
CA ASN A 4 61.11 -8.06 44.83
C ASN A 4 60.82 -9.40 44.09
N THR A 5 59.92 -9.53 43.09
CA THR A 5 58.93 -8.68 42.37
C THR A 5 58.08 -9.60 41.43
N LEU A 6 56.85 -9.16 41.11
CA LEU A 6 55.82 -9.63 40.14
C LEU A 6 56.34 -10.12 38.75
N PRO A 7 55.56 -10.78 37.83
CA PRO A 7 54.08 -10.69 37.66
C PRO A 7 53.27 -11.92 37.18
N ARG A 8 51.99 -11.85 37.57
CA ARG A 8 50.76 -12.41 36.97
C ARG A 8 50.80 -12.48 35.43
N ARG A 9 50.63 -13.67 34.86
CA ARG A 9 50.33 -13.88 33.44
C ARG A 9 49.13 -14.82 33.30
N THR A 10 47.94 -14.27 33.53
CA THR A 10 46.68 -14.94 33.18
C THR A 10 46.37 -14.59 31.73
N LEU A 11 46.60 -15.53 30.82
CA LEU A 11 46.20 -15.43 29.42
C LEU A 11 44.67 -15.55 29.35
N LEU A 12 43.98 -14.43 29.18
CA LEU A 12 42.55 -14.39 28.91
C LEU A 12 42.36 -14.54 27.39
N GLY A 13 41.96 -15.73 26.95
CA GLY A 13 41.57 -15.99 25.56
C GLY A 13 40.29 -15.23 25.23
N LEU A 14 40.39 -14.20 24.41
CA LEU A 14 39.25 -13.43 23.91
C LEU A 14 38.65 -14.17 22.70
N ALA A 15 37.61 -14.97 22.94
CA ALA A 15 36.83 -15.58 21.87
C ALA A 15 35.91 -14.52 21.24
N LEU A 16 36.22 -14.07 20.01
CA LEU A 16 35.32 -13.26 19.21
C LEU A 16 34.18 -14.15 18.65
N LEU A 17 32.96 -13.92 19.13
CA LEU A 17 31.74 -14.45 18.53
C LEU A 17 31.30 -13.53 17.37
N PRO A 18 31.12 -14.03 16.14
CA PRO A 18 30.56 -13.22 15.07
C PRO A 18 29.07 -12.98 15.32
N ALA A 19 28.69 -11.71 15.51
CA ALA A 19 27.30 -11.29 15.54
C ALA A 19 26.71 -11.41 14.13
N VAL A 20 25.95 -12.49 13.88
CA VAL A 20 25.24 -12.67 12.62
C VAL A 20 24.06 -11.70 12.59
N LEU A 21 24.21 -10.60 11.84
CA LEU A 21 23.12 -9.69 11.54
C LEU A 21 22.11 -10.44 10.65
N ALA A 22 20.98 -10.85 11.23
CA ALA A 22 19.86 -11.40 10.48
C ALA A 22 19.21 -10.28 9.65
N VAL A 23 19.65 -10.11 8.40
CA VAL A 23 18.96 -9.25 7.43
C VAL A 23 17.63 -9.91 7.10
N ARG A 24 16.55 -9.40 7.68
CA ARG A 24 15.19 -9.78 7.26
C ARG A 24 14.98 -9.23 5.86
N PRO A 25 14.66 -10.06 4.85
CA PRO A 25 14.25 -9.55 3.55
C PRO A 25 12.95 -8.76 3.76
N VAL A 26 13.01 -7.44 3.61
CA VAL A 26 11.81 -6.65 3.29
C VAL A 26 11.36 -7.15 1.92
N ARG A 27 10.23 -7.86 1.87
CA ARG A 27 9.54 -8.04 0.61
C ARG A 27 9.18 -6.64 0.13
N ALA A 28 9.76 -6.21 -0.98
CA ALA A 28 9.19 -5.14 -1.78
C ALA A 28 7.79 -5.64 -2.19
N GLN A 29 6.77 -5.22 -1.43
CA GLN A 29 5.40 -5.40 -1.84
C GLN A 29 5.30 -4.62 -3.16
N ALA A 30 5.22 -5.34 -4.29
CA ALA A 30 4.94 -4.70 -5.57
C ALA A 30 3.73 -3.79 -5.32
N ALA A 31 3.92 -2.48 -5.51
CA ALA A 31 2.89 -1.49 -5.21
C ALA A 31 1.58 -2.00 -5.80
N ALA A 32 0.58 -2.22 -4.95
CA ALA A 32 -0.66 -2.88 -5.37
C ALA A 32 -1.21 -2.08 -6.56
N SER A 33 -1.32 -2.74 -7.72
CA SER A 33 -1.76 -2.09 -8.94
C SER A 33 -3.19 -1.59 -8.72
N MET A 34 -3.36 -0.27 -8.61
CA MET A 34 -4.67 0.33 -8.36
C MET A 34 -5.48 0.33 -9.66
N GLN A 35 -6.68 -0.25 -9.64
CA GLN A 35 -7.66 -0.09 -10.71
C GLN A 35 -8.60 1.06 -10.35
N LEU A 36 -8.84 1.95 -11.30
CA LEU A 36 -9.68 3.13 -11.06
C LEU A 36 -11.10 2.92 -11.58
N PHE A 37 -12.04 3.49 -10.84
CA PHE A 37 -13.47 3.46 -11.15
C PHE A 37 -14.04 4.85 -10.97
N LYS A 38 -14.98 5.22 -11.83
CA LYS A 38 -15.82 6.38 -11.62
C LYS A 38 -17.10 5.91 -10.94
N LEU A 39 -17.39 6.50 -9.79
CA LEU A 39 -18.67 6.35 -9.11
C LEU A 39 -19.54 7.54 -9.50
N VAL A 40 -20.72 7.27 -10.03
CA VAL A 40 -21.69 8.27 -10.44
C VAL A 40 -22.90 8.15 -9.54
N SER A 41 -23.20 9.22 -8.80
CA SER A 41 -24.38 9.35 -7.96
C SER A 41 -25.21 10.56 -8.42
N PRO A 42 -26.47 10.70 -7.96
CA PRO A 42 -27.24 11.91 -8.21
C PRO A 42 -26.62 13.19 -7.63
N ARG A 43 -25.75 13.07 -6.62
CA ARG A 43 -25.12 14.21 -5.96
C ARG A 43 -23.84 14.62 -6.66
N ASP A 44 -23.04 13.65 -7.07
CA ASP A 44 -21.66 13.86 -7.49
C ASP A 44 -21.07 12.66 -8.24
N GLU A 45 -19.96 12.92 -8.91
CA GLU A 45 -19.06 11.90 -9.45
C GLU A 45 -17.75 11.90 -8.69
N VAL A 46 -17.20 10.71 -8.43
CA VAL A 46 -15.90 10.57 -7.78
C VAL A 46 -15.09 9.45 -8.41
N ILE A 47 -13.79 9.70 -8.63
CA ILE A 47 -12.85 8.67 -9.06
C ILE A 47 -12.29 7.99 -7.81
N VAL A 48 -12.37 6.67 -7.77
CA VAL A 48 -11.86 5.85 -6.68
C VAL A 48 -10.90 4.80 -7.20
N GLY A 49 -9.93 4.42 -6.36
CA GLY A 49 -9.05 3.29 -6.62
C GLY A 49 -9.45 2.08 -5.78
N ALA A 50 -9.41 0.90 -6.39
CA ALA A 50 -9.49 -0.37 -5.69
C ALA A 50 -8.29 -1.27 -6.03
N ASP A 51 -7.72 -1.89 -5.00
CA ASP A 51 -6.67 -2.89 -5.13
C ASP A 51 -7.22 -4.33 -5.27
N ALA A 52 -6.33 -5.30 -5.44
CA ALA A 52 -6.72 -6.70 -5.57
C ALA A 52 -7.48 -7.26 -4.35
N ALA A 53 -7.20 -6.78 -3.14
CA ALA A 53 -7.88 -7.22 -1.92
C ALA A 53 -9.31 -6.66 -1.86
N GLN A 54 -9.51 -5.41 -2.30
CA GLN A 54 -10.81 -4.75 -2.36
C GLN A 54 -11.69 -5.31 -3.48
N LEU A 55 -11.11 -5.71 -4.61
CA LEU A 55 -11.84 -6.35 -5.71
C LEU A 55 -12.16 -7.82 -5.44
N GLY A 56 -11.35 -8.48 -4.60
CA GLY A 56 -11.43 -9.91 -4.37
C GLY A 56 -10.97 -10.74 -5.58
N SER A 57 -10.93 -12.05 -5.40
CA SER A 57 -10.52 -13.00 -6.44
C SER A 57 -11.64 -13.26 -7.45
N GLY A 58 -11.27 -13.56 -8.69
CA GLY A 58 -12.21 -13.97 -9.74
C GLY A 58 -11.76 -13.52 -11.13
N SER A 59 -12.36 -14.12 -12.16
CA SER A 59 -12.10 -13.82 -13.58
C SER A 59 -13.04 -12.77 -14.18
N ASN A 60 -14.10 -12.39 -13.47
CA ASN A 60 -15.05 -11.37 -13.95
C ASN A 60 -14.34 -10.02 -14.11
N PRO A 61 -14.86 -9.15 -15.01
CA PRO A 61 -14.40 -7.77 -15.14
C PRO A 61 -14.29 -7.07 -13.78
N ALA A 62 -13.26 -6.23 -13.61
CA ALA A 62 -12.98 -5.59 -12.32
C ALA A 62 -14.15 -4.74 -11.80
N VAL A 63 -14.92 -4.11 -12.70
CA VAL A 63 -16.11 -3.32 -12.33
C VAL A 63 -17.21 -4.20 -11.72
N GLU A 64 -17.45 -5.39 -12.27
CA GLU A 64 -18.42 -6.35 -11.73
C GLU A 64 -17.95 -6.92 -10.40
N ARG A 65 -16.65 -7.18 -10.26
CA ARG A 65 -16.06 -7.62 -8.99
C ARG A 65 -16.20 -6.56 -7.90
N LEU A 66 -15.92 -5.29 -8.21
CA LEU A 66 -16.14 -4.20 -7.26
C LEU A 66 -17.61 -4.06 -6.87
N ALA A 67 -18.52 -4.15 -7.85
CA ALA A 67 -19.96 -4.11 -7.60
C ALA A 67 -20.41 -5.26 -6.70
N ALA A 68 -19.92 -6.48 -6.93
CA ALA A 68 -20.21 -7.64 -6.07
C ALA A 68 -19.68 -7.44 -4.65
N GLN A 69 -18.49 -6.87 -4.48
CA GLN A 69 -17.93 -6.56 -3.16
C GLN A 69 -18.75 -5.51 -2.41
N LEU A 70 -19.21 -4.46 -3.12
CA LEU A 70 -20.09 -3.44 -2.53
C LEU A 70 -21.46 -4.03 -2.17
N ALA A 71 -22.03 -4.86 -3.02
CA ALA A 71 -23.30 -5.54 -2.76
C ALA A 71 -23.23 -6.47 -1.54
N ALA A 72 -22.14 -7.23 -1.41
CA ALA A 72 -21.94 -8.17 -0.31
C ALA A 72 -21.66 -7.48 1.04
N LYS A 73 -20.88 -6.40 1.03
CA LYS A 73 -20.45 -5.70 2.26
C LYS A 73 -21.35 -4.55 2.67
N GLY A 74 -22.23 -4.08 1.78
CA GLY A 74 -23.10 -2.91 1.98
C GLY A 74 -22.37 -1.57 1.90
N GLN A 75 -21.06 -1.53 2.19
CA GLN A 75 -20.20 -0.36 2.02
C GLN A 75 -18.75 -0.78 1.75
N LEU A 76 -17.98 0.11 1.11
CA LEU A 76 -16.54 -0.05 0.89
C LEU A 76 -15.80 1.22 1.27
N THR A 77 -14.66 1.08 1.94
CA THR A 77 -13.71 2.20 2.11
C THR A 77 -12.71 2.17 0.97
N LEU A 78 -12.70 3.21 0.15
CA LEU A 78 -11.87 3.32 -1.05
C LEU A 78 -11.06 4.62 -1.02
N TRP A 79 -9.91 4.66 -1.67
CA TRP A 79 -9.18 5.91 -1.88
C TRP A 79 -9.83 6.71 -3.01
N GLN A 80 -10.14 7.98 -2.76
CA GLN A 80 -10.47 8.95 -3.80
C GLN A 80 -9.21 9.35 -4.55
N TYR A 81 -9.30 9.47 -5.88
CA TYR A 81 -8.23 9.89 -6.76
C TYR A 81 -8.58 11.18 -7.51
N ALA A 82 -7.56 11.97 -7.81
CA ALA A 82 -7.65 13.12 -8.70
C ALA A 82 -6.33 13.36 -9.41
N SER A 83 -6.36 14.20 -10.44
CA SER A 83 -5.13 14.66 -11.09
C SER A 83 -4.40 15.65 -10.20
N HIS A 84 -3.10 15.44 -10.01
CA HIS A 84 -2.24 16.27 -9.17
C HIS A 84 -0.87 16.45 -9.84
N LYS A 85 -0.11 17.49 -9.48
CA LYS A 85 1.29 17.62 -9.88
C LYS A 85 2.18 16.89 -8.88
N ASP A 86 3.02 15.98 -9.34
CA ASP A 86 4.01 15.35 -8.46
C ASP A 86 5.14 16.33 -8.07
N ALA A 87 6.11 15.87 -7.30
CA ALA A 87 7.24 16.69 -6.87
C ALA A 87 8.09 17.21 -8.05
N GLY A 88 8.06 16.54 -9.20
CA GLY A 88 8.70 16.97 -10.44
C GLY A 88 7.83 17.89 -11.30
N GLY A 89 6.60 18.18 -10.89
CA GLY A 89 5.64 19.00 -11.62
C GLY A 89 4.86 18.26 -12.70
N ALA A 90 5.07 16.95 -12.87
CA ALA A 90 4.34 16.13 -13.84
C ALA A 90 2.92 15.85 -13.36
N LEU A 91 1.95 15.82 -14.28
CA LEU A 91 0.58 15.45 -13.96
C LEU A 91 0.47 13.93 -13.75
N VAL A 92 -0.07 13.55 -12.60
CA VAL A 92 -0.29 12.17 -12.17
C VAL A 92 -1.71 12.02 -11.65
N GLN A 93 -2.22 10.80 -11.63
CA GLN A 93 -3.44 10.45 -10.92
C GLN A 93 -3.07 10.00 -9.51
N ALA A 94 -3.31 10.83 -8.51
CA ALA A 94 -2.85 10.63 -7.14
C ALA A 94 -4.02 10.41 -6.16
N PRO A 95 -3.81 9.61 -5.10
CA PRO A 95 -4.78 9.44 -4.04
C PRO A 95 -4.87 10.73 -3.20
N LEU A 96 -6.09 11.12 -2.83
CA LEU A 96 -6.38 12.31 -2.03
C LEU A 96 -6.70 11.95 -0.57
N ARG A 97 -7.72 11.11 -0.38
CA ARG A 97 -8.25 10.71 0.93
C ARG A 97 -9.06 9.44 0.79
N GLN A 98 -9.29 8.73 1.89
CA GLN A 98 -10.25 7.64 1.90
C GLN A 98 -11.67 8.18 2.02
N ILE A 99 -12.61 7.51 1.34
CA ILE A 99 -14.04 7.76 1.43
C ILE A 99 -14.77 6.44 1.65
N VAL A 100 -15.90 6.49 2.34
CA VAL A 100 -16.82 5.35 2.47
C VAL A 100 -17.90 5.48 1.41
N VAL A 101 -18.00 4.47 0.57
CA VAL A 101 -19.01 4.35 -0.47
C VAL A 101 -20.06 3.37 0.03
N PHE A 102 -21.29 3.86 0.22
CA PHE A 102 -22.42 3.03 0.59
C PHE A 102 -23.10 2.47 -0.64
N ARG A 103 -23.61 1.24 -0.54
CA ARG A 103 -24.53 0.69 -1.54
C ARG A 103 -25.75 1.61 -1.64
N ASN A 104 -26.11 1.97 -2.88
CA ASN A 104 -27.28 2.76 -3.21
C ASN A 104 -27.79 2.32 -4.58
N GLU A 105 -29.11 2.23 -4.75
CA GLU A 105 -29.77 1.81 -6.00
C GLU A 105 -29.52 2.78 -7.17
N LEU A 106 -29.18 4.04 -6.88
CA LEU A 106 -28.83 5.05 -7.89
C LEU A 106 -27.32 5.20 -8.12
N LEU A 107 -26.49 4.38 -7.45
CA LEU A 107 -25.04 4.40 -7.64
C LEU A 107 -24.67 3.58 -8.87
N ARG A 108 -24.06 4.23 -9.86
CA ARG A 108 -23.45 3.56 -11.00
C ARG A 108 -21.93 3.50 -10.84
N ILE A 109 -21.35 2.35 -11.14
CA ILE A 109 -19.90 2.12 -11.13
C ILE A 109 -19.45 1.94 -12.57
N GLU A 110 -18.50 2.76 -13.01
CA GLU A 110 -17.93 2.71 -14.35
C GLU A 110 -16.41 2.46 -14.27
N PRO A 111 -15.81 1.69 -15.19
CA PRO A 111 -14.35 1.67 -15.33
C PRO A 111 -13.83 3.07 -15.64
N TYR A 112 -12.71 3.47 -15.02
CA TYR A 112 -12.07 4.74 -15.31
C TYR A 112 -10.65 4.52 -15.84
N ALA A 113 -10.45 4.81 -17.12
CA ALA A 113 -9.12 4.81 -17.74
C ALA A 113 -8.56 6.24 -17.73
N THR A 114 -7.28 6.38 -17.42
CA THR A 114 -6.57 7.65 -17.45
C THR A 114 -5.25 7.49 -18.18
N PRO A 115 -4.82 8.48 -18.97
CA PRO A 115 -3.48 8.49 -19.56
C PRO A 115 -2.40 8.87 -18.54
N LEU A 116 -2.79 9.36 -17.34
CA LEU A 116 -1.86 9.78 -16.30
C LEU A 116 -1.31 8.56 -15.54
N ALA A 117 -0.05 8.65 -15.11
CA ALA A 117 0.52 7.65 -14.22
C ALA A 117 -0.26 7.62 -12.89
N ILE A 118 -0.67 6.44 -12.46
CA ILE A 118 -1.41 6.25 -11.21
C ILE A 118 -0.43 6.05 -10.06
N GLN A 119 -0.52 6.89 -9.03
CA GLN A 119 0.29 6.74 -7.82
C GLN A 119 -0.42 5.85 -6.79
N PRO A 120 0.30 4.95 -6.10
CA PRO A 120 -0.28 4.19 -5.00
C PRO A 120 -0.53 5.10 -3.79
N PRO A 121 -1.47 4.74 -2.89
CA PRO A 121 -1.57 5.35 -1.56
C PRO A 121 -0.26 5.19 -0.78
N LYS A 122 0.05 6.17 0.08
CA LYS A 122 1.20 6.13 0.99
C LYS A 122 0.92 5.26 2.21
#